data_AF-A0A7H9BGT0-F1
#
_entry.id   AF-A0A7H9BGT0-F1
#
_cell.length_a   1.000
_cell.length_b   1.000
_cell.length_c   1.000
_cell.angle_alpha   90.00
_cell.angle_beta   90.00
_cell.angle_gamma   90.00
#
_symmetry.space_group_name_H-M   'P 1'
#
loop_
_entity.id
_entity.type
_entity.pdbx_description
1 polymer ?
#
loop_
_entity_poly.entity_id
_entity_poly.type
_entity_poly.pdbx_seq_one_letter_code
_entity_poly.pdbx_strand_id
1 'polypeptide(L)'
;MEFHITQAGYLFFLDVLLPTLVLASLLGFLIYIVCARLVYDHLRENYHDALPQKMSMAFGDAEDSGGGYIAALWYAARTGSWKRIQCNTWRRMFIATQSIGSITGICVTVLCLSFLFPLKP
;
A
#
# COMPACT_ATOMS: atom_id res chain seq x y z
N MET A 1 -34.93 24.66 -2.14
CA MET A 1 -34.10 24.14 -3.25
C MET A 1 -32.79 23.51 -2.78
N GLU A 2 -32.38 23.67 -1.52
CA GLU A 2 -31.12 23.09 -0.99
C GLU A 2 -31.23 21.59 -0.65
N PHE A 3 -32.42 21.11 -0.27
CA PHE A 3 -32.66 19.70 0.12
C PHE A 3 -32.43 18.67 -1.00
N HIS A 4 -32.54 19.07 -2.27
CA HIS A 4 -32.33 18.16 -3.40
C HIS A 4 -30.84 17.99 -3.75
N ILE A 5 -29.98 18.94 -3.37
CA ILE A 5 -28.55 18.91 -3.69
C ILE A 5 -27.82 17.93 -2.75
N THR A 6 -28.21 17.90 -1.47
CA THR A 6 -27.68 16.95 -0.48
C THR A 6 -28.08 15.51 -0.77
N GLN A 7 -29.33 15.27 -1.22
CA GLN A 7 -29.80 13.93 -1.54
C GLN A 7 -29.09 13.32 -2.78
N ALA A 8 -28.83 14.13 -3.80
CA ALA A 8 -28.07 13.71 -4.99
C ALA A 8 -26.60 13.39 -4.65
N GLY A 9 -25.98 14.18 -3.77
CA GLY A 9 -24.62 13.92 -3.29
C GLY A 9 -24.50 12.62 -2.48
N TYR A 10 -25.51 12.32 -1.66
CA TYR A 10 -25.57 11.08 -0.88
C TYR A 10 -25.74 9.83 -1.76
N LEU A 11 -26.62 9.88 -2.77
CA LEU A 11 -26.78 8.79 -3.74
C LEU A 11 -25.50 8.57 -4.55
N PHE A 12 -24.85 9.64 -5.03
CA PHE A 12 -23.57 9.53 -5.73
C PHE A 12 -22.47 8.90 -4.84
N PHE A 13 -22.44 9.26 -3.56
CA PHE A 13 -21.50 8.69 -2.61
C PHE A 13 -21.68 7.18 -2.46
N LEU A 14 -22.92 6.71 -2.25
CA LEU A 14 -23.22 5.29 -2.05
C LEU A 14 -23.08 4.47 -3.32
N ASP A 15 -23.55 4.99 -4.46
CA ASP A 15 -23.66 4.23 -5.70
C ASP A 15 -22.35 4.21 -6.50
N VAL A 16 -21.50 5.24 -6.35
CA VAL A 16 -20.29 5.40 -7.16
C VAL A 16 -19.04 5.46 -6.29
N LEU A 17 -18.99 6.39 -5.32
CA LEU A 17 -17.74 6.66 -4.61
C LEU A 17 -17.34 5.49 -3.68
N LEU A 18 -18.29 4.99 -2.90
CA LEU A 18 -18.08 3.90 -1.95
C LEU A 18 -17.63 2.59 -2.65
N PRO A 19 -18.33 2.07 -3.67
CA PRO A 19 -17.88 0.87 -4.37
C PRO A 19 -16.54 1.09 -5.09
N THR A 20 -16.28 2.28 -5.63
CA THR A 20 -14.98 2.60 -6.24
C THR A 20 -13.85 2.59 -5.21
N LEU A 21 -14.06 3.16 -4.02
CA LEU A 21 -13.08 3.14 -2.92
C LEU A 21 -12.81 1.71 -2.43
N VAL A 22 -13.86 0.89 -2.30
CA VAL A 22 -13.73 -0.52 -1.91
C VAL A 22 -12.96 -1.30 -2.97
N LEU A 23 -13.32 -1.18 -4.25
CA LEU A 23 -12.63 -1.87 -5.33
C LEU A 23 -11.17 -1.40 -5.48
N ALA A 24 -10.93 -0.09 -5.43
CA ALA A 24 -9.60 0.48 -5.54
C ALA A 24 -8.69 0.06 -4.38
N SER A 25 -9.22 0.03 -3.15
CA SER A 25 -8.44 -0.43 -1.99
C SER A 25 -8.14 -1.93 -2.04
N LEU A 26 -9.09 -2.76 -2.46
CA LEU A 26 -8.92 -4.21 -2.51
C LEU A 26 -7.98 -4.62 -3.66
N LEU A 27 -8.20 -4.10 -4.87
CA LEU A 27 -7.31 -4.33 -6.01
C LEU A 27 -5.93 -3.73 -5.79
N GLY A 28 -5.86 -2.49 -5.27
CA GLY A 28 -4.60 -1.82 -4.94
C GLY A 28 -3.78 -2.62 -3.94
N PHE A 29 -4.42 -3.18 -2.91
CA PHE A 29 -3.77 -4.02 -1.91
C PHE A 29 -3.23 -5.33 -2.50
N LEU A 30 -4.00 -6.01 -3.35
CA LEU A 30 -3.55 -7.24 -4.01
C LEU A 30 -2.35 -7.00 -4.94
N ILE A 31 -2.43 -5.96 -5.78
CA ILE A 31 -1.32 -5.57 -6.66
C ILE A 31 -0.09 -5.18 -5.83
N TYR A 32 -0.31 -4.42 -4.76
CA TYR A 32 0.76 -4.03 -3.84
C TYR A 32 1.47 -5.24 -3.25
N ILE A 33 0.74 -6.25 -2.77
CA ILE A 33 1.32 -7.47 -2.20
C ILE A 33 2.22 -8.17 -3.22
N VAL A 34 1.72 -8.37 -4.44
CA VAL A 34 2.46 -9.09 -5.48
C VAL A 34 3.72 -8.31 -5.87
N CYS A 35 3.60 -7.00 -6.12
CA CYS A 35 4.74 -6.16 -6.46
C CYS A 35 5.75 -6.07 -5.30
N ALA A 36 5.28 -5.94 -4.07
CA ALA A 36 6.12 -5.92 -2.88
C ALA A 36 6.88 -7.25 -2.72
N ARG A 37 6.24 -8.40 -2.94
CA ARG A 37 6.93 -9.69 -2.88
C ARG A 37 8.01 -9.80 -3.95
N LEU A 38 7.70 -9.46 -5.21
CA LEU A 38 8.66 -9.48 -6.31
C LEU A 38 9.88 -8.58 -6.06
N VAL A 39 9.64 -7.36 -5.58
CA VAL A 39 10.73 -6.40 -5.29
C VAL A 39 11.56 -6.87 -4.11
N TYR A 40 10.91 -7.42 -3.07
CA TYR A 40 11.61 -7.96 -1.91
C TYR A 40 12.50 -9.14 -2.29
N ASP A 41 11.98 -10.10 -3.07
CA ASP A 41 12.74 -11.27 -3.51
C ASP A 41 13.96 -10.84 -4.34
N HIS A 42 13.79 -9.89 -5.26
CA HIS A 42 14.91 -9.35 -6.03
C HIS A 42 15.97 -8.65 -5.16
N LEU A 43 15.53 -7.83 -4.19
CA LEU A 43 16.43 -7.15 -3.25
C LEU A 43 17.15 -8.15 -2.35
N ARG A 44 16.46 -9.20 -1.89
CA ARG A 44 17.03 -10.24 -1.05
C ARG A 44 18.13 -11.02 -1.77
N GLU A 45 17.94 -11.33 -3.04
CA GLU A 45 18.91 -12.08 -3.84
C GLU A 45 20.12 -11.24 -4.27
N ASN A 46 19.89 -9.97 -4.66
CA ASN A 46 20.91 -9.16 -5.32
C ASN A 46 21.50 -8.04 -4.44
N TYR A 47 20.79 -7.65 -3.39
CA TYR A 47 21.12 -6.48 -2.55
C TYR A 47 20.86 -6.79 -1.07
N HIS A 48 21.40 -7.91 -0.58
CA HIS A 48 21.19 -8.37 0.80
C HIS A 48 21.55 -7.29 1.85
N ASP A 49 22.57 -6.46 1.56
CA ASP A 49 23.01 -5.35 2.43
C ASP A 49 22.06 -4.14 2.46
N ALA A 50 21.10 -4.08 1.53
CA ALA A 50 20.11 -3.01 1.46
C ALA A 50 18.88 -3.27 2.34
N LEU A 51 18.67 -4.54 2.72
CA LEU A 51 17.60 -4.96 3.62
C LEU A 51 18.12 -4.94 5.07
N PRO A 52 17.25 -4.74 6.08
CA PRO A 52 17.67 -4.88 7.47
C PRO A 52 18.29 -6.27 7.64
N GLN A 53 19.48 -6.35 8.26
CA GLN A 53 20.05 -7.63 8.66
C GLN A 53 18.96 -8.36 9.42
N LYS A 54 18.56 -9.54 8.92
CA LYS A 54 17.56 -10.38 9.54
C LYS A 54 17.85 -10.41 11.04
N MET A 55 17.03 -9.73 11.83
CA MET A 55 17.08 -9.94 13.26
C MET A 55 16.56 -11.35 13.43
N SER A 56 17.48 -12.32 13.50
CA SER A 56 17.21 -13.72 13.86
C SER A 56 16.62 -13.87 15.27
N MET A 57 16.24 -12.76 15.92
CA MET A 57 15.51 -12.76 17.15
C MET A 57 14.02 -13.05 16.86
N ALA A 58 13.71 -14.34 16.92
CA ALA A 58 12.41 -14.90 17.32
C ALA A 58 11.21 -14.82 16.35
N PHE A 59 11.42 -14.58 15.05
CA PHE A 59 10.33 -14.59 14.05
C PHE A 59 10.57 -15.57 12.90
N GLY A 60 11.14 -16.74 13.20
CA GLY A 60 11.52 -17.77 12.23
C GLY A 60 10.42 -18.23 11.26
N ASP A 61 9.15 -18.02 11.61
CA ASP A 61 7.99 -18.30 10.73
C ASP A 61 7.18 -17.04 10.36
N ALA A 62 7.43 -15.88 10.99
CA ALA A 62 6.63 -14.67 10.75
C ALA A 62 7.15 -13.79 9.60
N GLU A 63 8.40 -13.98 9.17
CA GLU A 63 8.92 -13.36 7.95
C GLU A 63 8.22 -13.91 6.69
N ASP A 64 7.83 -15.19 6.69
CA ASP A 64 7.02 -15.80 5.63
C ASP A 64 5.51 -15.67 5.87
N SER A 65 5.04 -15.49 7.11
CA SER A 65 3.63 -15.24 7.41
C SER A 65 3.22 -13.77 7.22
N GLY A 66 3.08 -13.35 5.96
CA GLY A 66 2.08 -12.33 5.59
C GLY A 66 2.37 -10.86 5.87
N GLY A 67 3.63 -10.44 6.07
CA GLY A 67 3.93 -9.01 6.21
C GLY A 67 5.39 -8.59 6.39
N GLY A 68 6.31 -9.54 6.68
CA GLY A 68 7.72 -9.21 6.90
C GLY A 68 8.38 -8.50 5.71
N TYR A 69 8.05 -8.92 4.49
CA TYR A 69 8.54 -8.29 3.26
C TYR A 69 8.06 -6.83 3.10
N ILE A 70 6.84 -6.52 3.55
CA ILE A 70 6.29 -5.15 3.52
C ILE A 70 7.06 -4.27 4.51
N ALA A 71 7.28 -4.76 5.73
CA ALA A 71 8.04 -4.05 6.75
C ALA A 71 9.50 -3.79 6.32
N ALA A 72 10.14 -4.78 5.69
CA ALA A 72 11.49 -4.65 5.16
C ALA A 72 11.58 -3.61 4.03
N LEU A 73 10.59 -3.58 3.12
CA LEU A 73 10.51 -2.56 2.07
C LEU A 73 10.23 -1.17 2.63
N TRP A 74 9.39 -1.06 3.66
CA TRP A 74 9.14 0.20 4.35
C TRP A 74 10.40 0.73 5.03
N TYR A 75 11.15 -0.16 5.71
CA TYR A 75 12.45 0.17 6.27
C TYR A 75 13.43 0.65 5.18
N ALA A 76 13.56 -0.09 4.08
CA ALA A 76 14.42 0.27 2.96
C ALA A 76 14.03 1.60 2.30
N ALA A 77 12.74 1.93 2.25
CA ALA A 77 12.24 3.22 1.79
C ALA A 77 12.66 4.35 2.73
N ARG A 78 12.52 4.14 4.04
CA ARG A 78 12.85 5.12 5.08
C ARG A 78 14.36 5.40 5.18
N THR A 79 15.20 4.37 5.08
CA THR A 79 16.67 4.52 5.14
C THR A 79 17.27 5.01 3.82
N GLY A 80 16.51 4.99 2.72
CA GLY A 80 17.03 5.33 1.40
C GLY A 80 17.92 4.24 0.79
N SER A 81 17.97 3.04 1.38
CA SER A 81 18.77 1.91 0.88
C SER A 81 18.41 1.52 -0.56
N TRP A 82 17.17 1.76 -0.98
CA TRP A 82 16.70 1.55 -2.36
C TRP A 82 17.48 2.36 -3.41
N LYS A 83 18.18 3.44 -3.00
CA LYS A 83 19.04 4.20 -3.90
C LYS A 83 20.30 3.41 -4.30
N ARG A 84 20.67 2.34 -3.61
CA ARG A 84 21.83 1.50 -3.96
C ARG A 84 21.56 0.54 -5.13
N ILE A 85 20.30 0.35 -5.50
CA ILE A 85 19.90 -0.49 -6.63
C ILE A 85 20.51 0.10 -7.90
N GLN A 86 21.42 -0.63 -8.55
CA GLN A 86 22.07 -0.18 -9.78
C GLN A 86 21.13 -0.27 -10.99
N CYS A 87 20.26 -1.28 -11.01
CA CYS A 87 19.31 -1.47 -12.10
C CYS A 87 18.18 -0.43 -12.03
N ASN A 88 18.10 0.44 -13.04
CA ASN A 88 17.09 1.50 -13.10
C ASN A 88 15.65 0.96 -13.18
N THR A 89 15.46 -0.21 -13.81
CA THR A 89 14.15 -0.89 -13.91
C THR A 89 13.61 -1.25 -12.53
N TRP A 90 14.42 -1.92 -11.71
CA TRP A 90 14.04 -2.33 -10.35
C TRP A 90 13.86 -1.13 -9.42
N ARG A 91 14.65 -0.07 -9.63
CA ARG A 91 14.47 1.18 -8.91
C ARG A 91 13.11 1.83 -9.20
N ARG A 92 12.70 1.88 -10.48
CA ARG A 92 11.36 2.35 -10.87
C ARG A 92 10.26 1.45 -10.33
N MET A 93 10.47 0.13 -10.35
CA MET A 93 9.52 -0.83 -9.80
C MET A 93 9.33 -0.66 -8.29
N PHE A 94 10.41 -0.39 -7.54
CA PHE A 94 10.34 -0.06 -6.12
C PHE A 94 9.50 1.22 -5.88
N ILE A 95 9.76 2.28 -6.65
CA ILE A 95 9.02 3.54 -6.55
C ILE A 95 7.53 3.32 -6.89
N ALA A 96 7.24 2.59 -7.96
CA ALA A 96 5.87 2.27 -8.36
C ALA A 96 5.13 1.45 -7.29
N THR A 97 5.82 0.49 -6.66
CA THR A 97 5.26 -0.30 -5.56
C THR A 97 4.93 0.60 -4.37
N GLN A 98 5.82 1.51 -3.98
CA GLN A 98 5.57 2.49 -2.93
C GLN A 98 4.40 3.44 -3.26
N SER A 99 4.27 3.88 -4.52
CA SER A 99 3.16 4.73 -4.93
C SER A 99 1.83 4.00 -4.87
N ILE A 100 1.78 2.72 -5.29
CA ILE A 100 0.57 1.89 -5.17
C ILE A 100 0.19 1.71 -3.70
N GLY A 101 1.16 1.42 -2.83
CA GLY A 101 0.92 1.30 -1.38
C GLY A 101 0.38 2.61 -0.78
N SER A 102 0.95 3.75 -1.16
CA SER A 102 0.48 5.07 -0.71
C SER A 102 -0.93 5.40 -1.19
N ILE A 103 -1.23 5.16 -2.46
CA ILE A 103 -2.57 5.39 -3.04
C ILE A 103 -3.58 4.49 -2.33
N THR A 104 -3.26 3.21 -2.16
CA THR A 104 -4.12 2.25 -1.45
C THR A 104 -4.35 2.70 0.00
N GLY A 105 -3.30 3.15 0.69
CA GLY A 105 -3.41 3.70 2.04
C GLY A 105 -4.31 4.92 2.12
N ILE A 106 -4.25 5.82 1.13
CA ILE A 106 -5.16 6.97 1.02
C ILE A 106 -6.60 6.49 0.80
N CYS A 107 -6.84 5.54 -0.12
CA CYS A 107 -8.18 5.00 -0.36
C CYS A 107 -8.78 4.38 0.90
N VAL A 108 -8.00 3.57 1.63
CA VAL A 108 -8.43 2.98 2.91
C VAL A 108 -8.69 4.06 3.95
N THR A 109 -7.82 5.08 4.05
CA THR A 109 -8.01 6.18 5.00
C THR A 109 -9.28 6.97 4.70
N VAL A 110 -9.54 7.29 3.43
CA VAL A 110 -10.77 7.98 3.00
C VAL A 110 -12.00 7.13 3.28
N LEU A 111 -11.92 5.82 3.02
CA LEU A 111 -12.97 4.87 3.35
C LEU A 111 -13.24 4.85 4.86
N CYS A 112 -12.22 4.72 5.71
CA CYS A 112 -12.38 4.76 7.16
C CYS A 112 -12.96 6.11 7.66
N LEU A 113 -12.48 7.23 7.11
CA LEU A 113 -12.99 8.55 7.44
C LEU A 113 -14.47 8.70 7.08
N SER A 114 -14.91 8.07 5.98
CA SER A 114 -16.32 8.10 5.58
C SER A 114 -17.27 7.37 6.54
N PHE A 115 -16.76 6.41 7.33
CA PHE A 115 -17.52 5.75 8.39
C PHE A 115 -17.48 6.51 9.73
N LEU A 116 -16.39 7.23 10.02
CA LEU A 116 -16.26 8.03 11.25
C LEU A 116 -17.02 9.35 11.18
N PHE A 117 -17.12 9.94 9.98
CA PHE A 117 -17.90 11.15 9.72
C PHE A 117 -18.99 10.83 8.70
N PRO A 118 -20.08 10.16 9.12
CA PRO A 118 -21.20 9.92 8.22
C PRO A 118 -21.71 11.28 7.74
N LEU A 119 -21.73 11.47 6.41
CA LEU A 119 -22.40 12.59 5.77
C LEU A 119 -23.83 12.62 6.31
N LYS A 120 -24.12 13.61 7.18
CA LYS A 120 -25.49 13.84 7.65
C LYS A 120 -26.34 14.21 6.43
N PRO A 121 -27.54 13.60 6.28
CA PRO A 121 -28.45 13.93 5.19
C PRO A 121 -28.90 15.39 5.22
#